data_AF-A0A962KGF4-F1
#
_entry.id   AF-A0A962KGF4-F1
#
_cell.length_a   1.000
_cell.length_b   1.000
_cell.length_c   1.000
_cell.angle_alpha   90.00
_cell.angle_beta   90.00
_cell.angle_gamma   90.00
#
_symmetry.space_group_name_H-M   'P 1'
#
loop_
_entity.id
_entity.type
_entity.pdbx_description
1 polymer ?
#
loop_
_entity_poly.entity_id
_entity_poly.type
_entity_poly.pdbx_seq_one_letter_code
_entity_poly.pdbx_strand_id
1 'polypeptide(L)'
;MSHFLDRLQFFKKKTGEFADGHGEVTNESRQWEDGYRQRWQHDKIVRSTHGVNCTGSCSWKIYVKNGLVTWETQQTDYPRTRP
;
A
#
# COMPACT_ATOMS: atom_id res chain seq x y z
N MET A 1 1.92 -5.84 22.00
CA MET A 1 1.71 -5.02 23.22
C MET A 1 0.23 -4.88 23.49
N SER A 2 -0.18 -4.64 24.73
CA SER A 2 -1.60 -4.52 25.08
C SER A 2 -2.09 -3.10 24.84
N HIS A 3 -3.02 -2.92 23.88
CA HIS A 3 -3.65 -1.63 23.60
C HIS A 3 -4.30 -0.98 24.83
N PHE A 4 -4.76 -1.80 25.78
CA PHE A 4 -5.35 -1.31 27.02
C PHE A 4 -4.31 -0.65 27.93
N LEU A 5 -3.14 -1.28 28.11
CA LEU A 5 -2.06 -0.71 28.93
C LEU A 5 -1.42 0.52 28.26
N ASP A 6 -1.30 0.53 26.94
CA ASP A 6 -0.75 1.66 26.17
C ASP A 6 -1.59 2.95 26.37
N ARG A 7 -2.90 2.82 26.62
CA ARG A 7 -3.77 3.97 26.91
C ARG A 7 -3.46 4.64 28.25
N LEU A 8 -2.93 3.90 29.23
CA LEU A 8 -2.54 4.46 30.52
C LEU A 8 -1.31 5.38 30.42
N GLN A 9 -0.58 5.34 29.29
CA GLN A 9 0.59 6.17 29.03
C GLN A 9 0.27 7.49 28.30
N PHE A 10 -0.98 7.96 28.33
CA PHE A 10 -1.47 9.10 27.54
C PHE A 10 -0.50 10.29 27.47
N PHE A 11 -0.06 10.81 28.63
CA PHE A 11 0.83 11.98 28.70
C PHE A 11 2.29 11.73 28.25
N LYS A 12 2.73 10.47 28.16
CA LYS A 12 4.09 10.13 27.70
C LYS A 12 4.20 10.01 26.18
N LYS A 13 3.09 10.10 25.45
CA LYS A 13 3.04 9.90 23.99
C LYS A 13 3.37 11.17 23.20
N LYS A 14 3.16 12.34 23.79
CA LYS A 14 3.51 13.65 23.19
C LYS A 14 5.03 13.77 23.13
N THR A 15 5.56 14.05 21.94
CA THR A 15 7.01 14.16 21.71
C THR A 15 7.46 15.58 21.36
N GLY A 16 6.56 16.42 20.86
CA GLY A 16 6.85 17.81 20.54
C GLY A 16 5.63 18.55 20.00
N GLU A 17 5.79 19.85 19.82
CA GLU A 17 4.81 20.73 19.19
C GLU A 17 5.44 21.39 17.95
N PHE A 18 4.60 21.80 17.02
CA PHE A 18 5.02 22.54 15.83
C PHE A 18 4.01 23.65 15.50
N ALA A 19 4.45 24.63 14.69
CA ALA A 19 3.64 25.78 14.28
C ALA A 19 3.06 26.57 15.48
N ASP A 20 3.94 27.04 16.38
CA ASP A 20 3.60 27.88 17.54
C ASP A 20 2.46 27.30 18.41
N GLY A 21 2.49 25.98 18.62
CA GLY A 21 1.50 25.26 19.42
C GLY A 21 0.24 24.82 18.66
N HIS A 22 0.15 25.06 17.35
CA HIS A 22 -0.98 24.62 16.53
C HIS A 22 -0.99 23.10 16.28
N GLY A 23 0.19 22.48 16.21
CA GLY A 23 0.33 21.06 15.91
C GLY A 23 1.05 20.28 17.00
N GLU A 24 0.69 19.01 17.15
CA GLU A 24 1.34 18.07 18.07
C GLU A 24 1.93 16.88 17.33
N VAL A 25 3.15 16.49 17.70
CA VAL A 25 3.79 15.26 17.23
C VAL A 25 3.67 14.21 18.31
N THR A 26 3.04 13.09 17.97
CA THR A 26 2.88 11.95 18.87
C THR A 26 3.69 10.75 18.39
N ASN A 27 4.18 9.95 19.33
CA ASN A 27 4.83 8.67 19.06
C ASN A 27 3.90 7.53 19.47
N GLU A 28 2.76 7.42 18.78
CA GLU A 28 1.81 6.34 18.99
C GLU A 28 2.07 5.16 18.06
N SER A 29 1.62 3.97 18.48
CA SER A 29 1.68 2.78 17.63
C SER A 29 0.82 2.95 16.38
N ARG A 30 1.45 2.81 15.22
CA ARG A 30 0.79 2.78 13.89
C ARG A 30 0.74 1.37 13.30
N GLN A 31 0.81 0.34 14.15
CA GLN A 31 0.81 -1.07 13.72
C GLN A 31 -0.46 -1.45 12.93
N TRP A 32 -1.59 -0.81 13.20
CA TRP A 32 -2.84 -1.06 12.48
C TRP A 32 -2.73 -0.84 10.95
N GLU A 33 -1.78 -0.02 10.50
CA GLU A 33 -1.52 0.24 9.08
C GLU A 33 -1.03 -1.01 8.33
N ASP A 34 -0.52 -2.02 9.05
CA ASP A 34 -0.14 -3.30 8.47
C ASP A 34 -1.32 -3.99 7.79
N GLY A 35 -2.57 -3.72 8.19
CA GLY A 35 -3.75 -4.24 7.51
C GLY A 35 -3.79 -3.85 6.03
N TYR A 36 -3.51 -2.59 5.71
CA TYR A 36 -3.44 -2.13 4.32
C TYR A 36 -2.19 -2.63 3.61
N ARG A 37 -1.04 -2.70 4.30
CA ARG A 37 0.21 -3.27 3.73
C ARG A 37 0.01 -4.73 3.32
N GLN A 38 -0.60 -5.54 4.19
CA GLN A 38 -0.87 -6.95 3.95
C GLN A 38 -1.92 -7.18 2.86
N ARG A 39 -2.89 -6.27 2.70
CA ARG A 39 -3.83 -6.31 1.58
C ARG A 39 -3.12 -6.16 0.23
N TRP A 40 -2.18 -5.21 0.14
CA TRP A 40 -1.48 -4.88 -1.10
C TRP A 40 -0.38 -5.90 -1.49
N GLN A 41 0.28 -6.49 -0.50
CA GLN A 41 1.22 -7.59 -0.73
C GLN A 41 0.55 -8.76 -1.46
N HIS A 42 1.30 -9.45 -2.30
CA HIS A 42 0.82 -10.50 -3.20
C HIS A 42 1.93 -11.54 -3.41
N ASP A 43 1.55 -12.72 -3.91
CA ASP A 43 2.44 -13.87 -4.03
C ASP A 43 3.36 -13.73 -5.25
N LYS A 44 2.77 -13.33 -6.38
CA LYS A 44 3.48 -13.15 -7.65
C LYS A 44 2.72 -12.24 -8.61
N ILE A 45 3.44 -11.78 -9.61
CA ILE A 45 2.91 -11.06 -10.76
C ILE A 45 3.15 -11.89 -12.02
N VAL A 46 2.12 -12.02 -12.87
CA VAL A 46 2.20 -12.70 -14.16
C VAL A 46 1.85 -11.71 -15.28
N ARG A 47 2.52 -11.79 -16.43
CA ARG A 47 2.18 -10.95 -17.60
C ARG A 47 1.03 -11.57 -18.39
N SER A 48 0.04 -10.76 -18.73
CA SER A 48 -1.05 -11.13 -19.64
C SER A 48 -1.58 -9.92 -20.44
N THR A 49 -2.67 -10.12 -21.18
CA THR A 49 -3.42 -9.11 -21.95
C THR A 49 -4.91 -9.45 -21.95
N HIS A 50 -5.75 -8.53 -22.43
CA HIS A 50 -7.18 -8.77 -22.64
C HIS A 50 -7.44 -9.16 -24.11
N GLY A 51 -7.91 -10.39 -24.34
CA GLY A 51 -8.27 -10.91 -25.66
C GLY A 51 -9.63 -10.39 -26.16
N VAL A 52 -9.82 -9.07 -26.20
CA VAL A 52 -11.06 -8.40 -26.58
C VAL A 52 -10.80 -7.43 -27.74
N ASN A 53 -11.78 -7.24 -28.63
CA ASN A 53 -11.65 -6.41 -29.83
C ASN A 53 -11.71 -4.90 -29.51
N CYS A 54 -10.69 -4.38 -28.83
CA CYS A 54 -10.64 -3.00 -28.35
C CYS A 54 -9.46 -2.18 -28.90
N THR A 55 -8.64 -2.75 -29.79
CA THR A 55 -7.39 -2.19 -30.34
C THR A 55 -6.30 -1.82 -29.34
N GLY A 56 -6.55 -1.89 -28.03
CA GLY A 56 -5.61 -1.44 -27.00
C GLY A 56 -4.31 -2.24 -26.94
N SER A 57 -4.37 -3.58 -27.03
CA SER A 57 -3.20 -4.47 -26.91
C SER A 57 -2.34 -4.20 -25.65
N CYS A 58 -3.00 -3.78 -24.57
CA CYS A 58 -2.37 -3.39 -23.32
C CYS A 58 -1.80 -4.61 -22.57
N SER A 59 -0.56 -4.52 -22.12
CA SER A 59 0.11 -5.54 -21.31
C SER A 59 -0.16 -5.24 -19.85
N TRP A 60 -0.56 -6.27 -19.09
CA TRP A 60 -0.98 -6.16 -17.70
C TRP A 60 -0.12 -7.01 -16.77
N LYS A 61 0.00 -6.53 -15.53
CA LYS A 61 0.48 -7.25 -14.35
C LYS A 61 -0.73 -7.88 -13.67
N ILE A 62 -0.85 -9.20 -13.74
CA ILE A 62 -1.90 -9.94 -13.06
C ILE A 62 -1.37 -10.33 -11.68
N TYR A 63 -2.03 -9.87 -10.62
CA TYR A 63 -1.63 -10.10 -9.23
C TYR A 63 -2.32 -11.36 -8.71
N VAL A 64 -1.51 -12.32 -8.26
CA VAL A 64 -1.97 -13.53 -7.57
C VAL A 64 -1.69 -13.37 -6.08
N LYS A 65 -2.70 -13.59 -5.24
CA LYS A 65 -2.59 -13.57 -3.79
C LYS A 65 -3.39 -14.71 -3.19
N ASN A 66 -2.80 -15.42 -2.23
CA ASN A 66 -3.35 -16.66 -1.66
C ASN A 66 -3.73 -17.67 -2.75
N GLY A 67 -2.92 -17.77 -3.81
CA GLY A 67 -3.16 -18.67 -4.94
C GLY A 67 -4.33 -18.31 -5.87
N LEU A 68 -4.98 -17.15 -5.68
CA LEU A 68 -6.10 -16.68 -6.51
C LEU A 68 -5.76 -15.36 -7.20
N VAL A 69 -6.35 -15.10 -8.36
CA VAL A 69 -6.25 -13.80 -9.05
C VAL A 69 -7.07 -12.77 -8.27
N THR A 70 -6.47 -11.62 -7.93
CA THR A 70 -7.13 -10.61 -7.08
C THR A 70 -7.34 -9.25 -7.74
N TRP A 71 -6.39 -8.77 -8.55
CA TRP A 71 -6.52 -7.54 -9.35
C TRP A 71 -5.44 -7.49 -10.44
N GLU A 72 -5.50 -6.46 -11.27
CA GLU A 72 -4.49 -6.17 -12.29
C GLU A 72 -4.10 -4.69 -12.28
N THR A 73 -2.85 -4.41 -12.67
CA THR A 73 -2.38 -3.06 -13.00
C THR A 73 -1.63 -3.11 -14.32
N GLN A 74 -1.46 -1.98 -15.00
CA GLN A 74 -0.75 -1.93 -16.28
C GLN A 74 0.74 -2.29 -16.12
N GLN A 75 1.30 -2.91 -17.15
CA GLN A 75 2.74 -2.96 -17.35
C GLN A 75 3.22 -1.62 -17.90
N THR A 76 4.47 -1.27 -17.58
CA THR A 76 5.08 0.02 -17.95
C THR A 76 6.42 -0.17 -18.63
N ASP A 77 6.68 -1.37 -19.14
CA ASP A 77 7.98 -1.82 -19.63
C ASP A 77 7.96 -2.18 -21.12
N TYR A 78 7.05 -1.56 -21.87
CA TYR A 78 7.16 -1.53 -23.31
C TYR A 78 8.53 -0.95 -23.73
N PRO A 79 9.11 -1.41 -24.86
CA PRO A 79 10.27 -0.76 -25.45
C PRO A 79 9.99 0.74 -25.59
N ARG A 80 10.87 1.56 -25.01
CA ARG A 80 10.70 3.02 -25.05
C ARG A 80 10.77 3.51 -26.49
N THR A 81 10.01 4.55 -26.77
CA THR A 81 10.14 5.30 -28.03
C THR A 81 11.42 6.14 -28.03
N ARG A 82 11.64 6.90 -29.11
CA ARG A 82 12.70 7.91 -29.19
C ARG A 82 12.62 8.89 -27.99
N PRO A 83 13.77 9.42 -27.52
CA PRO A 83 13.80 10.53 -26.57
C PRO A 83 13.01 11.75 -27.06
#